data_AF-A0A8C0RF48-F1
#
_entry.id   AF-A0A8C0RF48-F1
#
_cell.length_a   1.000
_cell.length_b   1.000
_cell.length_c   1.000
_cell.angle_alpha   90.00
_cell.angle_beta   90.00
_cell.angle_gamma   90.00
#
_symmetry.space_group_name_H-M   'P 1'
#
loop_
_entity.id
_entity.type
_entity.pdbx_description
1 polymer ?
#
loop_
_entity_poly.entity_id
_entity_poly.type
_entity_poly.pdbx_seq_one_letter_code
_entity_poly.pdbx_strand_id
1 'polypeptide(L)'
;MAASALRSCLRPLPGLSPFRSAYGVQVPLQTLCTKGPPEEDSLPPVPISPYKNEPWKYLDSEEYQNRYSTRPVWADYRRNHKGGIPPQRTRKTCIRRDKVAGNPCPICRDHKLHVDFRNVKLLEQFVCAHTGVIFHAPYTGVCMKQHKKLTQAIQKARDHGLLSYHIPQVEPRDLDFSTSHGAVSATPPAPTLVSGDPWYPWYSWKQPPERELSRLRRLYQGHLREESGPPPESMPEVPLSSPTESSSTEESPQSAL
;
A
#
# COMPACT_ATOMS: atom_id res chain seq x y z
N MET A 1 -51.33 6.28 -20.83
CA MET A 1 -51.55 7.74 -20.98
C MET A 1 -50.81 8.41 -19.82
N ALA A 2 -49.50 8.69 -19.94
CA ALA A 2 -48.93 9.97 -20.40
C ALA A 2 -49.36 11.14 -19.46
N ALA A 3 -48.49 11.96 -18.88
CA ALA A 3 -47.10 12.30 -19.21
C ALA A 3 -46.38 12.88 -17.98
N SER A 4 -45.06 12.65 -17.94
CA SER A 4 -44.10 13.28 -17.03
C SER A 4 -43.77 14.69 -17.51
N ALA A 5 -43.89 15.70 -16.65
CA ALA A 5 -43.49 17.08 -16.95
C ALA A 5 -42.17 17.42 -16.24
N LEU A 6 -41.10 17.52 -17.03
CA LEU A 6 -39.81 18.08 -16.64
C LEU A 6 -39.96 19.59 -16.40
N ARG A 7 -39.66 20.06 -15.19
CA ARG A 7 -39.52 21.50 -14.89
C ARG A 7 -38.05 21.89 -14.90
N SER A 8 -37.62 22.48 -16.02
CA SER A 8 -36.39 23.24 -16.14
C SER A 8 -36.65 24.68 -15.71
N CYS A 9 -36.07 25.12 -14.60
CA CYS A 9 -36.04 26.53 -14.20
C CYS A 9 -34.59 27.03 -14.23
N LEU A 10 -34.29 27.82 -15.25
CA LEU A 10 -33.04 28.56 -15.43
C LEU A 10 -32.90 29.60 -14.32
N ARG A 11 -31.74 29.64 -13.66
CA ARG A 11 -31.39 30.68 -12.67
C ARG A 11 -30.83 31.92 -13.38
N PRO A 12 -31.30 33.13 -13.08
CA PRO A 12 -30.67 34.36 -13.57
C PRO A 12 -29.40 34.71 -12.76
N LEU A 13 -28.37 35.17 -13.46
CA LEU A 13 -27.18 35.80 -12.88
C LEU A 13 -27.53 37.20 -12.33
N PRO A 14 -27.08 37.58 -11.12
CA PRO A 14 -27.19 38.96 -10.68
C PRO A 14 -26.08 39.82 -11.29
N GLY A 15 -26.51 40.81 -12.07
CA GLY A 15 -25.67 41.90 -12.59
C GLY A 15 -25.25 42.86 -11.48
N LEU A 16 -24.01 43.36 -11.59
CA LEU A 16 -23.42 44.35 -10.70
C LEU A 16 -23.95 45.75 -11.06
N SER A 17 -24.62 46.41 -10.11
CA SER A 17 -24.94 47.84 -10.16
C SER A 17 -23.77 48.69 -9.63
N PRO A 18 -23.42 49.83 -10.24
CA PRO A 18 -22.37 50.71 -9.75
C PRO A 18 -22.97 51.83 -8.90
N PHE A 19 -22.60 51.98 -7.62
CA PHE A 19 -22.90 53.21 -6.90
C PHE A 19 -21.79 53.60 -5.90
N ARG A 20 -21.21 54.77 -6.21
CA ARG A 20 -20.79 55.88 -5.34
C ARG A 20 -19.72 55.65 -4.26
N SER A 21 -18.53 56.16 -4.59
CA SER A 21 -17.88 57.32 -3.96
C SER A 21 -18.21 57.60 -2.49
N ALA A 22 -17.21 57.37 -1.64
CA ALA A 22 -17.02 58.07 -0.38
C ALA A 22 -15.53 58.40 -0.23
N TYR A 23 -15.26 59.63 0.17
CA TYR A 23 -13.96 60.27 0.29
C TYR A 23 -12.99 59.47 1.17
N GLY A 24 -11.79 59.20 0.65
CA GLY A 24 -10.67 58.62 1.38
C GLY A 24 -9.39 59.38 1.04
N VAL A 25 -8.80 59.98 2.07
CA VAL A 25 -7.56 60.75 2.08
C VAL A 25 -6.44 59.95 1.40
N GLN A 26 -5.86 60.49 0.33
CA GLN A 26 -4.65 59.93 -0.29
C GLN A 26 -3.44 60.28 0.57
N VAL A 27 -2.95 59.30 1.34
CA VAL A 27 -1.59 59.34 1.91
C VAL A 27 -0.67 58.68 0.89
N PRO A 28 0.37 59.36 0.36
CA PRO A 28 1.32 58.71 -0.53
C PRO A 28 2.21 57.80 0.32
N LEU A 29 2.01 56.48 0.22
CA LEU A 29 3.01 55.52 0.66
C LEU A 29 4.22 55.64 -0.28
N GLN A 30 5.27 56.28 0.21
CA GLN A 30 6.58 56.23 -0.41
C GLN A 30 7.02 54.76 -0.54
N THR A 31 7.03 54.27 -1.78
CA THR A 31 7.75 53.07 -2.19
C THR A 31 9.25 53.29 -2.02
N LEU A 32 9.82 52.71 -0.98
CA LEU A 32 11.25 52.43 -0.88
C LEU A 32 11.42 50.93 -0.58
N CYS A 33 11.24 50.11 -1.61
CA CYS A 33 11.74 48.74 -1.62
C CYS A 33 13.23 48.77 -2.00
N THR A 34 14.09 48.92 -1.01
CA THR A 34 15.50 48.57 -1.16
C THR A 34 15.57 47.05 -1.25
N LYS A 35 15.98 46.53 -2.41
CA LYS A 35 16.27 45.11 -2.62
C LYS A 35 17.43 44.72 -1.67
N GLY A 36 17.11 44.04 -0.58
CA GLY A 36 18.12 43.28 0.18
C GLY A 36 18.69 42.15 -0.68
N PRO A 37 19.94 41.71 -0.41
CA PRO A 37 20.59 40.63 -1.15
C PRO A 37 19.77 39.33 -1.02
N PRO A 38 19.94 38.35 -1.92
CA PRO A 38 19.23 37.09 -1.83
C PRO A 38 19.76 36.34 -0.60
N GLU A 39 19.00 36.38 0.49
CA GLU A 39 19.16 35.37 1.52
C GLU A 39 18.73 34.05 0.89
N GLU A 40 19.66 33.11 0.80
CA GLU A 40 19.32 31.75 0.43
C GLU A 40 18.32 31.21 1.46
N ASP A 41 17.08 31.02 1.02
CA ASP A 41 16.04 30.23 1.69
C ASP A 41 16.44 28.74 1.74
N SER A 42 17.60 28.45 2.31
CA SER A 42 17.96 27.13 2.78
C SER A 42 17.32 26.97 4.14
N LEU A 43 16.04 26.58 4.15
CA LEU A 43 15.38 26.02 5.33
C LEU A 43 16.37 25.05 6.00
N PRO A 44 16.60 25.12 7.32
CA PRO A 44 17.53 24.20 7.96
C PRO A 44 17.07 22.78 7.63
N PRO A 45 17.97 21.90 7.18
CA PRO A 45 17.60 20.53 6.85
C PRO A 45 16.90 19.93 8.08
N VAL A 46 15.75 19.29 7.85
CA VAL A 46 14.98 18.59 8.89
C VAL A 46 15.99 17.84 9.77
N PRO A 47 16.01 18.04 11.11
CA PRO A 47 17.05 17.49 11.95
C PRO A 47 17.09 15.98 11.77
N ILE A 48 18.14 15.49 11.10
CA ILE A 48 18.34 14.08 10.85
C ILE A 48 18.71 13.48 12.21
N SER A 49 17.81 12.69 12.78
CA SER A 49 18.09 12.04 14.05
C SER A 49 19.29 11.09 13.90
N PRO A 50 20.29 11.18 14.78
CA PRO A 50 21.43 10.25 14.77
C PRO A 50 21.00 8.79 14.99
N TYR A 51 19.82 8.57 15.58
CA TYR A 51 19.29 7.25 15.92
C TYR A 51 18.42 6.62 14.82
N LYS A 52 18.41 7.16 13.61
CA LYS A 52 17.55 6.66 12.52
C LYS A 52 17.79 5.18 12.17
N ASN A 53 19.05 4.74 12.19
CA ASN A 53 19.43 3.37 11.82
C ASN A 53 19.36 2.41 13.01
N GLU A 54 19.66 2.90 14.21
CA GLU A 54 19.70 2.12 15.46
C GLU A 54 18.86 2.79 16.55
N PRO A 55 17.53 2.75 16.40
CA PRO A 55 16.65 3.55 17.25
C PRO A 55 16.51 3.05 18.68
N TRP A 56 16.92 1.82 18.97
CA TRP A 56 16.98 1.28 20.34
C TRP A 56 18.03 2.00 21.20
N LYS A 57 19.10 2.54 20.60
CA LYS A 57 20.15 3.28 21.34
C LYS A 57 19.62 4.54 22.01
N TYR A 58 18.58 5.17 21.45
CA TYR A 58 17.99 6.36 22.06
C TYR A 58 17.29 6.04 23.39
N LEU A 59 16.64 4.87 23.50
CA LEU A 59 15.93 4.48 24.73
C LEU A 59 16.91 4.18 25.88
N ASP A 60 18.13 3.79 25.55
CA ASP A 60 19.21 3.53 26.51
C ASP A 60 20.01 4.80 26.85
N SER A 61 19.72 5.92 26.18
CA SER A 61 20.41 7.19 26.41
C SER A 61 19.92 7.90 27.67
N GLU A 62 20.81 8.66 28.30
CA GLU A 62 20.49 9.54 29.44
C GLU A 62 19.46 10.62 29.06
N GLU A 63 19.43 11.06 27.80
CA GLU A 63 18.44 12.03 27.31
C GLU A 63 17.01 11.50 27.45
N TYR A 64 16.80 10.24 27.10
CA TYR A 64 15.50 9.58 27.22
C TYR A 64 15.11 9.45 28.69
N GLN A 65 16.04 9.01 29.53
CA GLN A 65 15.80 8.85 30.97
C GLN A 65 15.49 10.19 31.65
N ASN A 66 16.17 11.27 31.30
CA ASN A 66 15.90 12.60 31.86
C ASN A 66 14.53 13.14 31.43
N ARG A 67 14.09 12.84 30.21
CA ARG A 67 12.82 13.34 29.65
C ARG A 67 11.60 12.53 30.10
N TYR A 68 11.69 11.21 30.02
CA TYR A 68 10.54 10.31 30.24
C TYR A 68 10.62 9.57 31.57
N SER A 69 11.80 9.48 32.18
CA SER A 69 12.08 8.69 33.39
C SER A 69 11.66 7.23 33.19
N THR A 70 10.97 6.64 34.17
CA THR A 70 10.44 5.28 34.12
C THR A 70 9.02 5.18 33.56
N ARG A 71 8.40 6.32 33.22
CA ARG A 71 7.01 6.37 32.74
C ARG A 71 6.96 6.13 31.23
N PRO A 72 5.87 5.53 30.70
CA PRO A 72 5.75 5.31 29.27
C PRO A 72 5.65 6.65 28.52
N VAL A 73 6.10 6.66 27.25
CA VAL A 73 6.21 7.88 26.43
C VAL A 73 4.90 8.66 26.30
N TRP A 74 3.75 8.00 26.40
CA TRP A 74 2.44 8.62 26.26
C TRP A 74 1.82 9.11 27.59
N ALA A 75 2.50 8.92 28.74
CA ALA A 75 1.95 9.25 30.07
C ALA A 75 1.75 10.75 30.31
N ASP A 76 2.60 11.59 29.74
CA ASP A 76 2.55 13.06 29.86
C ASP A 76 1.67 13.72 28.77
N TYR A 77 1.01 12.92 27.93
CA TYR A 77 0.26 13.41 26.79
C TYR A 77 -1.23 13.55 27.08
N ARG A 78 -1.77 14.75 26.84
CA ARG A 78 -3.20 15.03 26.91
C ARG A 78 -3.73 15.60 25.61
N ARG A 79 -4.84 15.05 25.11
CA ARG A 79 -5.51 15.52 23.89
C ARG A 79 -6.44 16.69 24.19
N ASN A 80 -6.42 17.68 23.31
CA ASN A 80 -7.40 18.75 23.30
C ASN A 80 -8.60 18.31 22.45
N HIS A 81 -9.78 18.21 23.06
CA HIS A 81 -11.05 17.91 22.40
C HIS A 81 -12.19 18.66 23.11
N LYS A 82 -13.33 18.81 22.42
CA LYS A 82 -14.53 19.44 22.98
C LYS A 82 -15.26 18.46 23.90
N GLY A 83 -15.71 18.93 25.07
CA GLY A 83 -16.50 18.14 26.02
C GLY A 83 -15.68 17.10 26.80
N GLY A 84 -16.35 16.34 27.67
CA GLY A 84 -15.72 15.32 28.51
C GLY A 84 -15.34 14.03 27.77
N ILE A 85 -16.09 13.65 26.73
CA ILE A 85 -15.86 12.40 25.98
C ILE A 85 -15.03 12.69 24.73
N PRO A 86 -13.84 12.07 24.55
CA PRO A 86 -13.03 12.25 23.35
C PRO A 86 -13.67 11.59 22.12
N PRO A 87 -13.39 12.08 20.90
CA PRO A 87 -13.75 11.37 19.68
C PRO A 87 -13.11 9.97 19.64
N GLN A 88 -13.91 8.97 19.24
CA GLN A 88 -13.51 7.55 19.18
C GLN A 88 -12.34 7.28 18.23
N ARG A 89 -12.08 8.19 17.28
CA ARG A 89 -10.92 8.12 16.38
C ARG A 89 -10.01 9.32 16.60
N THR A 90 -8.71 9.05 16.65
CA THR A 90 -7.70 10.12 16.68
C THR A 90 -7.52 10.72 15.30
N ARG A 91 -6.80 11.84 15.22
CA ARG A 91 -6.49 12.50 13.94
C ARG A 91 -5.71 11.55 13.02
N LYS A 92 -5.88 11.70 11.69
CA LYS A 92 -5.21 10.86 10.68
C LYS A 92 -3.67 10.91 10.81
N THR A 93 -3.10 12.11 10.78
CA THR A 93 -1.65 12.37 10.89
C THR A 93 -1.40 13.63 11.72
N CYS A 94 -0.27 13.69 12.42
CA CYS A 94 0.21 14.92 13.08
C CYS A 94 1.09 15.78 12.16
N ILE A 95 1.80 15.15 11.23
CA ILE A 95 2.71 15.83 10.29
C ILE A 95 2.01 15.87 8.92
N ARG A 96 1.92 17.07 8.32
CA ARG A 96 1.33 17.31 6.99
C ARG A 96 2.25 18.24 6.20
N ARG A 97 2.76 17.78 5.05
CA ARG A 97 3.68 18.57 4.21
C ARG A 97 4.79 19.22 5.05
N ASP A 98 5.43 18.40 5.89
CA ASP A 98 6.52 18.76 6.81
C ASP A 98 6.19 19.73 7.96
N LYS A 99 4.93 20.18 8.07
CA LYS A 99 4.46 20.96 9.21
C LYS A 99 3.88 20.05 10.28
N VAL A 100 4.39 20.20 11.51
CA VAL A 100 3.91 19.50 12.71
C VAL A 100 2.69 20.24 13.28
N ALA A 101 1.61 19.53 13.57
CA ALA A 101 0.44 20.10 14.23
C ALA A 101 0.78 20.58 15.65
N GLY A 102 0.15 21.66 16.13
CA GLY A 102 0.54 22.33 17.38
C GLY A 102 0.63 21.46 18.64
N ASN A 103 -0.32 20.52 18.84
CA ASN A 103 -0.20 19.49 19.89
C ASN A 103 0.05 18.12 19.21
N PRO A 104 1.30 17.75 18.87
CA PRO A 104 1.62 16.51 18.16
C PRO A 104 1.52 15.28 19.06
N CYS A 105 1.45 14.09 18.46
CA CYS A 105 1.37 12.85 19.21
C CYS A 105 2.67 12.54 19.99
N PRO A 106 2.65 11.67 21.02
CA PRO A 106 3.85 11.34 21.81
C PRO A 106 5.05 10.87 20.98
N ILE A 107 4.79 10.17 19.88
CA ILE A 107 5.81 9.70 18.91
C ILE A 107 6.16 10.80 17.90
N CYS A 108 5.20 11.65 17.54
CA CYS A 108 5.36 12.63 16.47
C CYS A 108 6.06 13.92 16.95
N ARG A 109 6.02 14.18 18.26
CA ARG A 109 6.65 15.34 18.90
C ARG A 109 8.17 15.18 19.01
N ASP A 110 8.63 13.93 19.06
CA ASP A 110 10.02 13.57 19.25
C ASP A 110 10.50 12.80 18.03
N HIS A 111 11.32 13.45 17.21
CA HIS A 111 11.85 12.87 15.98
C HIS A 111 12.93 11.81 16.23
N LYS A 112 13.42 11.67 17.47
CA LYS A 112 14.39 10.62 17.85
C LYS A 112 13.70 9.26 18.04
N LEU A 113 12.39 9.26 18.32
CA LEU A 113 11.58 8.05 18.45
C LEU A 113 11.17 7.49 17.09
N HIS A 114 11.90 6.48 16.62
CA HIS A 114 11.55 5.73 15.42
C HIS A 114 10.77 4.47 15.77
N VAL A 115 9.67 4.24 15.04
CA VAL A 115 8.83 3.06 15.21
C VAL A 115 9.37 1.95 14.31
N ASP A 116 10.14 1.05 14.92
CA ASP A 116 10.72 -0.12 14.25
C ASP A 116 10.47 -1.39 15.06
N PHE A 117 10.40 -2.51 14.37
CA PHE A 117 10.14 -3.83 14.99
C PHE A 117 11.30 -4.31 15.89
N ARG A 118 12.50 -3.75 15.73
CA ARG A 118 13.67 -4.05 16.55
C ARG A 118 13.62 -3.37 17.93
N ASN A 119 12.85 -2.30 18.08
CA ASN A 119 12.78 -1.50 19.30
C ASN A 119 11.78 -2.08 20.30
N VAL A 120 12.09 -3.25 20.87
CA VAL A 120 11.18 -3.97 21.77
C VAL A 120 10.78 -3.09 22.98
N LYS A 121 11.76 -2.41 23.60
CA LYS A 121 11.54 -1.49 24.74
C LYS A 121 10.52 -0.37 24.46
N LEU A 122 10.44 0.13 23.23
CA LEU A 122 9.44 1.14 22.85
C LEU A 122 8.08 0.49 22.61
N LEU A 123 8.06 -0.62 21.87
CA LEU A 123 6.81 -1.31 21.49
C LEU A 123 6.08 -1.88 22.69
N GLU A 124 6.79 -2.40 23.69
CA GLU A 124 6.24 -2.91 24.95
C GLU A 124 5.38 -1.86 25.67
N GLN A 125 5.75 -0.57 25.60
CA GLN A 125 4.97 0.52 26.23
C GLN A 125 3.58 0.72 25.61
N PHE A 126 3.37 0.24 24.38
CA PHE A 126 2.11 0.32 23.65
C PHE A 126 1.29 -0.98 23.76
N VAL A 127 1.77 -1.96 24.51
CA VAL A 127 1.12 -3.24 24.77
C VAL A 127 0.83 -3.36 26.27
N CYS A 128 -0.30 -3.94 26.64
CA CYS A 128 -0.58 -4.26 28.03
C CYS A 128 0.31 -5.42 28.49
N ALA A 129 1.12 -5.22 29.54
CA ALA A 129 2.01 -6.26 30.09
C ALA A 129 1.28 -7.53 30.55
N HIS A 130 0.03 -7.41 31.03
CA HIS A 130 -0.74 -8.55 31.54
C HIS A 130 -1.56 -9.25 30.47
N THR A 131 -2.17 -8.50 29.54
CA THR A 131 -3.11 -9.06 28.54
C THR A 131 -2.41 -9.35 27.20
N GLY A 132 -1.28 -8.71 26.90
CA GLY A 132 -0.64 -8.79 25.58
C GLY A 132 -1.43 -8.07 24.47
N VAL A 133 -2.45 -7.29 24.82
CA VAL A 133 -3.29 -6.54 23.85
C VAL A 133 -2.68 -5.16 23.60
N ILE A 134 -2.69 -4.74 22.34
CA ILE A 134 -2.21 -3.42 21.91
C ILE A 134 -3.21 -2.35 22.34
N PHE A 135 -2.73 -1.26 22.96
CA PHE A 135 -3.60 -0.15 23.32
C PHE A 135 -4.16 0.57 22.08
N HIS A 136 -5.44 0.93 22.14
CA HIS A 136 -6.09 1.69 21.07
C HIS A 136 -5.56 3.13 21.01
N ALA A 137 -5.68 3.77 19.84
CA ALA A 137 -5.13 5.11 19.62
C ALA A 137 -5.70 6.21 20.56
N PRO A 138 -7.00 6.22 20.92
CA PRO A 138 -7.51 7.15 21.93
C PRO A 138 -6.86 7.03 23.31
N TYR A 139 -6.48 5.82 23.75
CA TYR A 139 -5.83 5.56 25.03
C TYR A 139 -4.42 6.13 25.08
N THR A 140 -3.62 5.83 24.06
CA THR A 140 -2.21 6.27 23.94
C THR A 140 -2.07 7.69 23.37
N GLY A 141 -3.13 8.24 22.77
CA GLY A 141 -3.13 9.56 22.15
C GLY A 141 -2.37 9.66 20.82
N VAL A 142 -1.94 8.55 20.22
CA VAL A 142 -1.19 8.57 18.95
C VAL A 142 -2.09 8.87 17.74
N CYS A 143 -1.52 9.44 16.67
CA CYS A 143 -2.27 9.60 15.41
C CYS A 143 -2.48 8.25 14.71
N MET A 144 -3.53 8.14 13.90
CA MET A 144 -3.89 6.87 13.24
C MET A 144 -2.77 6.33 12.33
N LYS A 145 -1.99 7.19 11.68
CA LYS A 145 -0.82 6.77 10.88
C LYS A 145 0.23 6.08 11.75
N GLN A 146 0.57 6.64 12.90
CA GLN A 146 1.55 6.03 13.80
C GLN A 146 0.99 4.79 14.49
N HIS A 147 -0.31 4.78 14.84
CA HIS A 147 -0.95 3.58 15.38
C HIS A 147 -0.90 2.40 14.40
N LYS A 148 -1.15 2.64 13.10
CA LYS A 148 -1.01 1.61 12.06
C LYS A 148 0.45 1.11 11.97
N LYS A 149 1.43 2.03 11.98
CA LYS A 149 2.85 1.67 11.96
C LYS A 149 3.26 0.86 13.19
N LEU A 150 2.81 1.26 14.39
CA LEU A 150 3.04 0.52 15.63
C LEU A 150 2.44 -0.88 15.55
N THR A 151 1.20 -1.02 15.08
CA THR A 151 0.54 -2.32 14.95
C THR A 151 1.32 -3.24 14.00
N GLN A 152 1.77 -2.70 12.85
CA GLN A 152 2.61 -3.43 11.91
C GLN A 152 3.97 -3.81 12.50
N ALA A 153 4.60 -2.90 13.24
CA ALA A 153 5.90 -3.14 13.89
C ALA A 153 5.80 -4.18 15.02
N ILE A 154 4.74 -4.12 15.83
CA ILE A 154 4.46 -5.10 16.89
C ILE A 154 4.18 -6.47 16.28
N GLN A 155 3.35 -6.54 15.24
CA GLN A 155 3.09 -7.80 14.55
C GLN A 155 4.37 -8.38 13.98
N LYS A 156 5.15 -7.57 13.26
CA LYS A 156 6.44 -7.97 12.72
C LYS A 156 7.42 -8.42 13.82
N ALA A 157 7.43 -7.75 14.98
CA ALA A 157 8.27 -8.15 16.12
C ALA A 157 7.85 -9.50 16.70
N ARG A 158 6.54 -9.80 16.75
CA ARG A 158 6.01 -11.12 17.14
C ARG A 158 6.37 -12.20 16.13
N ASP A 159 6.26 -11.90 14.83
CA ASP A 159 6.60 -12.83 13.76
C ASP A 159 8.10 -13.18 13.77
N HIS A 160 8.97 -12.22 14.13
CA HIS A 160 10.41 -12.44 14.30
C HIS A 160 10.80 -13.00 15.68
N GLY A 161 9.85 -13.21 16.60
CA GLY A 161 10.13 -13.72 17.95
C GLY A 161 10.87 -12.74 18.88
N LEU A 162 10.93 -11.44 18.54
CA LEU A 162 11.56 -10.41 19.38
C LEU A 162 10.66 -9.97 20.54
N LEU A 163 9.34 -10.02 20.35
CA LEU A 163 8.35 -9.63 21.35
C LEU A 163 7.57 -10.87 21.79
N SER A 164 7.61 -11.17 23.08
CA SER A 164 6.91 -12.31 23.66
C SER A 164 5.39 -12.08 23.69
N TYR A 165 4.64 -13.12 23.39
CA TYR A 165 3.18 -13.13 23.48
C TYR A 165 2.70 -14.54 23.81
N HIS A 166 1.49 -14.64 24.32
CA HIS A 166 0.89 -15.93 24.67
C HIS A 166 0.54 -16.72 23.40
N ILE A 167 1.18 -17.87 23.21
CA ILE A 167 0.87 -18.83 22.16
C ILE A 167 0.17 -20.02 22.83
N PRO A 168 -1.14 -20.24 22.57
CA PRO A 168 -1.83 -21.39 23.13
C PRO A 168 -1.31 -22.68 22.50
N GLN A 169 -1.35 -23.76 23.27
CA GLN A 169 -1.25 -25.10 22.71
C GLN A 169 -2.53 -25.40 21.95
N VAL A 170 -2.41 -25.87 20.71
CA VAL A 170 -3.53 -26.17 19.82
C VAL A 170 -3.44 -27.62 19.40
N GLU A 171 -4.57 -28.32 19.41
CA GLU A 171 -4.64 -29.70 18.97
C GLU A 171 -4.33 -29.83 17.46
N PRO A 172 -3.80 -30.99 17.04
CA PRO A 172 -3.62 -31.27 15.62
C PRO A 172 -4.91 -31.11 14.83
N ARG A 173 -4.79 -30.68 13.56
CA ARG A 173 -5.94 -30.49 12.67
C ARG A 173 -6.69 -31.79 12.40
N ASP A 174 -5.94 -32.85 12.11
CA ASP A 174 -6.44 -34.17 11.72
C ASP A 174 -6.02 -35.19 12.78
N LEU A 175 -6.90 -36.14 13.11
CA LEU A 175 -6.64 -37.18 14.12
C LEU A 175 -5.79 -38.33 13.54
N ASP A 176 -6.06 -38.67 12.28
CA ASP A 176 -5.37 -39.72 11.55
C ASP A 176 -4.34 -39.10 10.61
N PHE A 177 -3.08 -39.48 10.76
CA PHE A 177 -1.98 -39.02 9.89
C PHE A 177 -1.68 -40.02 8.75
N SER A 178 -2.66 -40.86 8.38
CA SER A 178 -2.48 -41.84 7.31
C SER A 178 -2.53 -41.18 5.94
N THR A 179 -1.44 -41.31 5.17
CA THR A 179 -1.33 -40.84 3.79
C THR A 179 -1.68 -41.93 2.76
N SER A 180 -2.47 -42.93 3.16
CA SER A 180 -2.84 -44.06 2.29
C SER A 180 -3.91 -43.74 1.26
N HIS A 181 -4.58 -42.59 1.38
CA HIS A 181 -5.67 -42.21 0.48
C HIS A 181 -5.14 -41.77 -0.90
N GLY A 182 -5.82 -42.21 -1.96
CA GLY A 182 -5.48 -41.94 -3.36
C GLY A 182 -5.31 -40.46 -3.75
N ALA A 183 -5.93 -39.55 -2.98
CA ALA A 183 -5.81 -38.11 -3.21
C ALA A 183 -4.46 -37.52 -2.80
N VAL A 184 -3.74 -38.16 -1.87
CA VAL A 184 -2.41 -37.70 -1.43
C VAL A 184 -1.31 -38.62 -1.97
N SER A 185 -1.62 -39.90 -2.16
CA SER A 185 -0.71 -40.83 -2.83
C SER A 185 -0.70 -40.64 -4.35
N ALA A 186 0.33 -41.17 -5.02
CA ALA A 186 0.35 -41.22 -6.48
C ALA A 186 -0.84 -42.05 -7.00
N THR A 187 -1.68 -41.43 -7.82
CA THR A 187 -2.74 -42.14 -8.54
C THR A 187 -2.12 -42.78 -9.80
N PRO A 188 -2.37 -44.07 -10.09
CA PRO A 188 -1.83 -44.69 -11.29
C PRO A 188 -2.28 -43.93 -12.54
N PRO A 189 -1.36 -43.61 -13.47
CA PRO A 189 -1.69 -42.81 -14.64
C PRO A 189 -2.61 -43.60 -15.58
N ALA A 190 -3.60 -42.91 -16.14
CA ALA A 190 -4.43 -43.48 -17.18
C ALA A 190 -3.57 -43.80 -18.43
N PRO A 191 -3.93 -44.83 -19.22
CA PRO A 191 -3.18 -45.20 -20.43
C PRO A 191 -3.00 -44.04 -21.42
N THR A 192 -4.01 -43.18 -21.57
CA THR A 192 -3.95 -41.98 -22.43
C THR A 192 -2.90 -40.98 -21.97
N LEU A 193 -2.70 -40.86 -20.65
CA LEU A 193 -1.66 -39.99 -20.10
C LEU A 193 -0.27 -40.57 -20.34
N VAL A 194 -0.12 -41.90 -20.37
CA VAL A 194 1.15 -42.58 -20.70
C VAL A 194 1.48 -42.45 -22.19
N SER A 195 0.48 -42.51 -23.08
CA SER A 195 0.68 -42.32 -24.53
C SER A 195 0.85 -40.86 -24.94
N GLY A 196 0.54 -39.90 -24.07
CA GLY A 196 0.53 -38.47 -24.38
C GLY A 196 -0.70 -38.02 -25.17
N ASP A 197 -1.70 -38.90 -25.31
CA ASP A 197 -2.95 -38.58 -26.00
C ASP A 197 -3.91 -37.77 -25.11
N PRO A 198 -4.78 -36.94 -25.72
CA PRO A 198 -5.87 -36.33 -24.99
C PRO A 198 -6.75 -37.38 -24.30
N TRP A 199 -7.29 -37.03 -23.12
CA TRP A 199 -8.12 -37.93 -22.32
C TRP A 199 -9.31 -38.51 -23.10
N TYR A 200 -9.90 -37.71 -23.99
CA TYR A 200 -10.95 -38.17 -24.89
C TYR A 200 -10.56 -37.99 -26.36
N PRO A 201 -10.88 -38.96 -27.24
CA PRO A 201 -10.54 -38.89 -28.66
C PRO A 201 -11.20 -37.76 -29.44
N TRP A 202 -12.18 -37.05 -28.89
CA TRP A 202 -12.87 -35.94 -29.54
C TRP A 202 -12.28 -34.57 -29.18
N TYR A 203 -11.25 -34.52 -28.32
CA TYR A 203 -10.46 -33.32 -28.08
C TYR A 203 -9.56 -32.99 -29.26
N SER A 204 -9.06 -34.01 -29.96
CA SER A 204 -8.29 -33.83 -31.19
C SER A 204 -9.21 -33.48 -32.36
N TRP A 205 -8.75 -32.55 -33.21
CA TRP A 205 -9.45 -32.21 -34.44
C TRP A 205 -9.54 -33.43 -35.36
N LYS A 206 -10.76 -33.77 -35.79
CA LYS A 206 -11.03 -34.83 -36.76
C LYS A 206 -11.80 -34.27 -37.93
N GLN A 207 -11.23 -34.36 -39.12
CA GLN A 207 -11.90 -33.91 -40.34
C GLN A 207 -13.14 -34.78 -40.62
N PRO A 208 -14.35 -34.20 -40.66
CA PRO A 208 -15.56 -34.95 -41.01
C PRO A 208 -15.53 -35.42 -42.47
N PRO A 209 -16.25 -36.51 -42.82
CA PRO A 209 -16.34 -36.97 -44.19
C PRO A 209 -17.04 -35.94 -45.09
N GLU A 210 -16.59 -35.84 -46.33
CA GLU A 210 -17.04 -34.84 -47.31
C GLU A 210 -18.55 -34.90 -47.59
N ARG A 211 -19.15 -36.09 -47.45
CA ARG A 211 -20.60 -36.29 -47.54
C ARG A 211 -21.38 -35.47 -46.52
N GLU A 212 -20.93 -35.43 -45.27
CA GLU A 212 -21.58 -34.67 -44.21
C GLU A 212 -21.31 -33.17 -44.36
N LEU A 213 -20.11 -32.78 -44.78
CA LEU A 213 -19.81 -31.38 -45.14
C LEU A 213 -20.73 -30.90 -46.27
N SER A 214 -20.90 -31.70 -47.33
CA SER A 214 -21.82 -31.39 -48.45
C SER A 214 -23.27 -31.28 -47.98
N ARG A 215 -23.71 -32.16 -47.06
CA ARG A 215 -25.04 -32.09 -46.46
C ARG A 215 -25.24 -30.80 -45.67
N LEU A 216 -24.24 -30.36 -44.90
CA LEU A 216 -24.26 -29.11 -44.14
C LEU A 216 -24.21 -27.88 -45.06
N ARG A 217 -23.37 -27.87 -46.09
CA ARG A 217 -23.34 -26.80 -47.11
C ARG A 217 -24.69 -26.64 -47.79
N ARG A 218 -25.41 -27.73 -48.04
CA ARG A 218 -26.77 -27.69 -48.58
C ARG A 218 -27.80 -27.19 -47.57
N LEU A 219 -27.64 -27.52 -46.29
CA LEU A 219 -28.58 -27.09 -45.23
C LEU A 219 -28.47 -25.59 -44.95
N TYR A 220 -27.26 -25.03 -44.99
CA TYR A 220 -26.97 -23.64 -44.62
C TYR A 220 -26.63 -22.74 -45.82
N GLN A 221 -27.21 -23.03 -47.00
CA GLN A 221 -26.98 -22.25 -48.22
C GLN A 221 -27.29 -20.76 -47.99
N GLY A 222 -26.39 -19.88 -48.42
CA GLY A 222 -26.52 -18.42 -48.27
C GLY A 222 -25.96 -17.84 -46.96
N HIS A 223 -25.64 -18.66 -45.96
CA HIS A 223 -25.10 -18.22 -44.66
C HIS A 223 -23.81 -18.95 -44.23
N LEU A 224 -23.01 -19.43 -45.19
CA LEU A 224 -21.75 -20.13 -44.92
C LEU A 224 -20.57 -19.16 -44.73
N ARG A 225 -19.62 -19.55 -43.88
CA ARG A 225 -18.31 -18.90 -43.71
C ARG A 225 -17.21 -19.74 -44.36
N GLU A 226 -16.01 -19.17 -44.46
CA GLU A 226 -14.82 -19.87 -44.95
C GLU A 226 -14.47 -21.06 -44.02
N GLU A 227 -14.15 -22.21 -44.62
CA GLU A 227 -13.81 -23.43 -43.89
C GLU A 227 -12.43 -23.28 -43.24
N SER A 228 -12.37 -23.42 -41.92
CA SER A 228 -11.10 -23.41 -41.18
C SER A 228 -10.48 -24.81 -41.17
N GLY A 229 -9.18 -24.88 -41.44
CA GLY A 229 -8.39 -26.11 -41.35
C GLY A 229 -8.12 -26.57 -39.91
N PRO A 230 -7.29 -27.61 -39.72
CA PRO A 230 -6.89 -28.04 -38.38
C PRO A 230 -6.25 -26.88 -37.61
N PRO A 231 -6.56 -26.73 -36.32
CA PRO A 231 -5.92 -25.73 -35.48
C PRO A 231 -4.40 -26.01 -35.37
N PRO A 232 -3.56 -24.97 -35.18
CA PRO A 232 -2.13 -25.17 -34.99
C PRO A 232 -1.86 -26.04 -33.74
N GLU A 233 -0.87 -26.93 -33.83
CA GLU A 233 -0.55 -27.91 -32.76
C GLU A 233 -0.02 -27.24 -31.49
N SER A 234 0.64 -26.09 -31.63
CA SER A 234 1.09 -25.25 -30.53
C SER A 234 0.47 -23.86 -30.63
N MET A 235 0.30 -23.22 -29.47
CA MET A 235 -0.13 -21.83 -29.44
C MET A 235 0.96 -20.96 -30.09
N PRO A 236 0.62 -20.12 -31.08
CA PRO A 236 1.60 -19.23 -31.70
C PRO A 236 2.13 -18.24 -30.67
N GLU A 237 3.44 -18.25 -30.47
CA GLU A 237 4.12 -17.32 -29.59
C GLU A 237 4.50 -16.06 -30.36
N VAL A 238 4.23 -14.89 -29.79
CA VAL A 238 4.63 -13.60 -30.38
C VAL A 238 6.12 -13.43 -30.10
N PRO A 239 6.98 -13.17 -31.12
CA PRO A 239 8.40 -12.98 -30.89
C PRO A 239 8.63 -11.82 -29.92
N LEU A 240 9.27 -12.10 -28.78
CA LEU A 240 9.74 -11.07 -27.87
C LEU A 240 10.86 -10.31 -28.61
N SER A 241 10.61 -9.06 -28.99
CA SER A 241 11.65 -8.19 -29.57
C SER A 241 12.80 -8.06 -28.56
N SER A 242 13.95 -8.66 -28.87
CA SER A 242 15.20 -8.46 -28.13
C SER A 242 15.54 -6.96 -28.11
N PRO A 243 15.97 -6.38 -26.97
CA PRO A 243 16.47 -5.01 -26.98
C PRO A 243 17.72 -4.97 -27.86
N THR A 244 17.73 -4.02 -28.77
CA THR A 244 18.79 -3.68 -29.71
C THR A 244 20.15 -3.68 -29.00
N GLU A 245 21.03 -4.60 -29.38
CA GLU A 245 22.45 -4.53 -29.07
C GLU A 245 23.00 -3.23 -29.71
N SER A 246 23.23 -2.23 -28.87
CA SER A 246 24.06 -1.09 -29.23
C SER A 246 25.48 -1.59 -29.41
N SER A 247 25.98 -1.55 -30.65
CA SER A 247 27.38 -1.76 -30.95
C SER A 247 28.23 -0.67 -30.27
N SER A 248 28.95 -1.03 -29.23
CA SER A 248 30.10 -0.26 -28.74
C SER A 248 31.36 -1.01 -29.14
N THR A 249 32.04 -0.46 -30.14
CA THR A 249 33.41 -0.77 -30.53
C THR A 249 34.34 -0.53 -29.34
N GLU A 250 35.03 -1.56 -28.84
CA GLU A 250 36.28 -1.38 -28.09
C GLU A 250 37.33 -2.40 -28.56
N GLU A 251 38.50 -1.84 -28.88
CA GLU A 251 39.69 -2.48 -29.40
C GLU A 251 40.35 -3.37 -28.34
N SER A 252 40.89 -4.52 -28.76
CA SER A 252 41.77 -5.36 -27.95
C SER A 252 43.22 -4.84 -27.95
N PRO A 253 43.94 -4.85 -26.82
CA PRO A 253 45.39 -4.90 -26.81
C PRO A 253 45.88 -6.35 -26.61
N GLN A 254 46.61 -6.77 -27.63
CA GLN A 254 47.72 -7.73 -27.69
C GLN A 254 48.15 -8.50 -26.43
N SER A 255 48.28 -9.80 -26.67
CA SER A 255 48.96 -10.86 -25.91
C SER A 255 50.41 -10.55 -25.53
N ALA A 256 50.78 -10.95 -24.31
CA ALA A 256 52.14 -11.33 -23.94
C ALA A 256 52.18 -12.86 -23.73
N LEU A 257 53.26 -13.44 -24.27
CA LEU A 257 53.68 -14.86 -24.38
C LEU A 257 53.25 -15.57 -25.67
#